data_AF-A0A816ER70-F1
#
_entry.id   AF-A0A816ER70-F1
#
_cell.length_a   1.000
_cell.length_b   1.000
_cell.length_c   1.000
_cell.angle_alpha   90.00
_cell.angle_beta   90.00
_cell.angle_gamma   90.00
#
_symmetry.space_group_name_H-M   'P 1'
#
loop_
_entity.id
_entity.type
_entity.pdbx_description
1 polymer ?
#
loop_
_entity_poly.entity_id
_entity_poly.type
_entity_poly.pdbx_seq_one_letter_code
_entity_poly.pdbx_strand_id
1 'polypeptide(L)' 'MDKLCIRSYIKTRWLLGLTAAQVHDELIVGYRPGAVSYSTVTHRVYRFS' A
#
# COMPACT_ATOMS: atom_id res chain seq x y z
N MET A 1 13.94 0.14 1.56
CA MET A 1 12.86 0.66 2.43
C MET A 1 12.33 -0.50 3.26
N ASP A 2 12.17 -0.33 4.57
CA ASP A 2 11.74 -1.42 5.43
C ASP A 2 10.32 -1.90 5.11
N LYS A 3 10.17 -3.22 5.00
CA LYS A 3 8.87 -3.88 4.76
C LYS A 3 7.81 -3.51 5.81
N LEU A 4 8.26 -3.11 7.00
CA LEU A 4 7.44 -2.58 8.10
C LEU A 4 6.84 -1.21 7.78
N CYS A 5 7.61 -0.29 7.20
CA CYS A 5 7.15 1.06 6.88
C CYS A 5 6.05 1.02 5.81
N ILE A 6 6.25 0.25 4.74
CA ILE A 6 5.23 0.01 3.70
C ILE A 6 3.98 -0.65 4.30
N ARG A 7 4.15 -1.53 5.30
CA ARG A 7 3.02 -2.20 5.97
C ARG A 7 2.17 -1.21 6.72
N SER A 8 2.79 -0.41 7.57
CA SER A 8 2.11 0.61 8.36
C SER A 8 1.45 1.64 7.44
N TYR A 9 2.14 2.04 6.37
CA TYR A 9 1.60 2.96 5.38
C TYR A 9 0.30 2.45 4.73
N ILE A 10 0.32 1.21 4.19
CA ILE A 10 -0.87 0.61 3.57
C ILE A 10 -2.03 0.52 4.57
N LYS A 11 -1.75 0.13 5.83
CA LYS A 11 -2.76 0.06 6.88
C LYS A 11 -3.37 1.43 7.19
N THR A 12 -2.53 2.46 7.36
CA THR A 12 -2.99 3.81 7.65
C THR A 12 -3.85 4.36 6.52
N ARG A 13 -3.45 4.17 5.25
CA ARG A 13 -4.25 4.63 4.11
C ARG A 13 -5.57 3.88 3.97
N TRP A 14 -5.57 2.57 4.23
CA TRP A 14 -6.80 1.81 4.28
C TRP A 14 -7.76 2.30 5.38
N LEU A 15 -7.25 2.60 6.58
CA LEU A 15 -8.05 3.19 7.68
C LEU A 15 -8.62 4.56 7.34
N LEU A 16 -8.00 5.29 6.42
CA LEU A 16 -8.50 6.57 5.89
C LEU A 16 -9.54 6.37 4.76
N GLY A 17 -9.93 5.13 4.46
CA GLY A 17 -10.93 4.81 3.44
C GLY A 17 -10.37 4.74 2.01
N LEU A 18 -9.04 4.72 1.83
CA LEU A 18 -8.46 4.56 0.50
C LEU A 18 -8.57 3.12 0.00
N THR A 19 -8.86 2.99 -1.30
CA THR A 19 -8.86 1.71 -2.01
C THR A 19 -7.43 1.22 -2.26
N ALA A 20 -7.25 -0.09 -2.44
CA ALA A 20 -5.95 -0.68 -2.78
C ALA A 20 -5.32 -0.06 -4.04
N ALA A 21 -6.13 0.37 -5.00
CA ALA A 21 -5.69 1.07 -6.21
C ALA A 21 -5.05 2.43 -5.88
N GLN A 22 -5.74 3.26 -5.07
CA GLN A 22 -5.21 4.57 -4.66
C GLN A 22 -3.93 4.42 -3.83
N VAL A 23 -3.88 3.46 -2.90
CA VAL A 23 -2.68 3.21 -2.09
C VAL A 23 -1.51 2.76 -2.95
N HIS A 24 -1.75 1.95 -3.97
CA HIS A 24 -0.72 1.50 -4.89
C HIS A 24 -0.19 2.64 -5.77
N ASP A 25 -1.08 3.51 -6.25
CA ASP A 25 -0.71 4.66 -7.06
C ASP A 25 0.19 5.63 -6.26
N GLU A 26 -0.20 5.96 -5.03
CA GLU A 26 0.62 6.77 -4.12
C GLU A 26 2.00 6.15 -3.85
N LEU A 27 2.07 4.82 -3.71
CA LEU A 27 3.32 4.10 -3.52
C LEU A 27 4.23 4.16 -4.75
N ILE A 28 3.67 4.08 -5.96
CA ILE A 28 4.44 4.19 -7.20
C ILE A 28 4.99 5.61 -7.38
N VAL A 29 4.16 6.62 -7.12
CA VAL A 29 4.54 8.04 -7.24
C VAL A 29 5.63 8.39 -6.22
N GLY A 30 5.47 7.96 -4.97
CA GLY A 30 6.40 8.30 -3.89
C GLY A 30 7.71 7.51 -3.88
N TYR A 31 7.72 6.25 -4.35
CA TYR A 31 8.84 5.32 -4.11
C TYR A 31 9.46 4.70 -5.38
N ARG A 32 9.06 5.16 -6.57
CA ARG A 32 9.34 4.61 -7.91
C ARG A 32 8.46 3.41 -8.31
N PRO A 33 8.24 3.25 -9.63
CA PRO A 33 7.68 2.03 -10.21
C PRO A 33 8.50 0.81 -9.78
N GLY A 34 7.83 -0.22 -9.25
CA GLY A 34 8.46 -1.48 -8.83
C GLY A 34 8.82 -1.58 -7.34
N ALA A 35 8.64 -0.52 -6.55
CA ALA A 35 8.86 -0.58 -5.10
C ALA A 35 7.86 -1.53 -4.40
N VAL A 36 6.61 -1.60 -4.89
CA VAL A 36 5.54 -2.45 -4.38
C VAL A 36 4.66 -2.88 -5.55
N SER A 37 4.29 -4.17 -5.61
CA SER A 37 3.31 -4.66 -6.60
C SER A 37 1.88 -4.44 -6.13
N TYR A 38 0.96 -4.23 -7.08
CA TYR A 38 -0.47 -4.06 -6.80
C TYR A 38 -1.02 -5.24 -5.97
N SER A 39 -0.68 -6.47 -6.34
CA SER A 39 -1.08 -7.67 -5.61
C SER A 39 -0.62 -7.65 -4.15
N THR A 40 0.55 -7.08 -3.85
CA THR A 40 1.05 -6.94 -2.47
C THR A 40 0.21 -5.95 -1.68
N VAL A 41 -0.20 -4.83 -2.30
CA VAL A 41 -1.08 -3.83 -1.67
C VAL A 41 -2.44 -4.44 -1.41
N THR A 42 -3.05 -5.06 -2.41
CA THR A 42 -4.38 -5.67 -2.33
C THR A 42 -4.44 -6.75 -1.28
N HIS A 43 -3.49 -7.69 -1.26
CA HIS A 43 -3.44 -8.75 -0.25
C HIS A 43 -3.28 -8.18 1.17
N ARG A 44 -2.54 -7.07 1.33
CA ARG A 44 -2.42 -6.41 2.64
C ARG A 44 -3.69 -5.71 3.05
N VAL A 45 -4.33 -4.97 2.15
CA VAL A 45 -5.63 -4.34 2.40
C VAL A 45 -6.67 -5.37 2.82
N TYR A 46 -6.80 -6.49 2.10
CA TYR A 46 -7.71 -7.58 2.47
C TYR A 46 -7.39 -8.24 3.80
N ARG A 47 -6.12 -8.26 4.21
CA ARG A 47 -5.70 -8.79 5.51
C ARG A 47 -6.02 -7.84 6.68
N PHE A 48 -6.33 -6.58 6.39
CA PHE A 48 -6.69 -5.58 7.40
C PHE A 48 -8.21 -5.35 7.52
N SER A 49 -8.98 -5.64 6.46
CA SER A 49 -10.43 -5.85 6.53
C SER A 49 -10.80 -7.02 7.45
#